data_AF-A0AAV5VH26-F1
#
_entry.id   AF-A0AAV5VH26-F1
#
_cell.length_a   1.000
_cell.length_b   1.000
_cell.length_c   1.000
_cell.angle_alpha   90.00
_cell.angle_beta   90.00
_cell.angle_gamma   90.00
#
_symmetry.space_group_name_H-M   'P 1'
#
loop_
_entity.id
_entity.type
_entity.pdbx_description
1 polymer ?
#
loop_
_entity_poly.entity_id
_entity_poly.type
_entity_poly.pdbx_seq_one_letter_code
_entity_poly.pdbx_strand_id
1 'polypeptide(L)'
;ISVLNAVREMRDAMTTQFRVVDERLNDLGNRIVNLEDLADEIADGLEQQGNKIGEVATATPSISTNSLKAAKAVEKLAERLPLPPPSFSYKFIKEERVRVLDKDSFLSFANRLDRELFTPYQRRLPLNERDQEKVQWMTECLLYRRRFSVKGEKKTMEASMRKRLNNYAQKRRKVPLGEDAVEEEEVIREEEVMGEEGERPKDIGREHEEDEEGE
;
A
#
# COMPACT_ATOMS: atom_id res chain seq x y z
N ILE A 1 82.27 63.46 -16.23
CA ILE A 1 81.68 62.10 -16.10
C ILE A 1 82.27 61.25 -17.22
N SER A 2 82.97 60.16 -16.91
CA SER A 2 83.72 59.35 -17.89
C SER A 2 82.77 58.49 -18.74
N VAL A 3 83.02 58.37 -20.04
CA VAL A 3 82.26 57.52 -20.99
C VAL A 3 82.13 56.08 -20.49
N LEU A 4 83.14 55.57 -19.79
CA LEU A 4 83.12 54.25 -19.16
C LEU A 4 82.02 54.10 -18.09
N ASN A 5 81.71 55.15 -17.34
CA ASN A 5 80.63 55.11 -16.36
C ASN A 5 79.25 55.08 -17.04
N ALA A 6 79.07 55.85 -18.12
CA ALA A 6 77.81 55.84 -18.89
C ALA A 6 77.55 54.48 -19.56
N VAL A 7 78.60 53.83 -20.10
CA VAL A 7 78.49 52.48 -20.67
C VAL A 7 78.17 51.43 -19.59
N ARG A 8 78.71 51.61 -18.38
CA ARG A 8 78.40 50.73 -17.25
C ARG A 8 76.95 50.89 -16.78
N GLU A 9 76.47 52.13 -16.63
CA GLU A 9 75.07 52.41 -16.28
C GLU A 9 74.09 51.88 -17.34
N MET A 10 74.39 52.04 -18.63
CA MET A 10 73.58 51.48 -19.72
C MET A 10 73.53 49.95 -19.67
N ARG A 11 74.66 49.30 -19.42
CA ARG A 11 74.71 47.84 -19.26
C ARG A 11 73.85 47.39 -18.08
N ASP A 12 74.01 48.03 -16.93
CA ASP A 12 73.26 47.65 -15.72
C ASP A 12 71.75 47.88 -15.91
N ALA A 13 71.36 48.96 -16.59
CA ALA A 13 69.97 49.23 -16.98
C ALA A 13 69.42 48.19 -17.95
N MET A 14 70.16 47.82 -19.00
CA MET A 14 69.79 46.76 -19.94
C MET A 14 69.64 45.42 -19.23
N THR A 15 70.59 45.06 -18.36
CA THR A 15 70.56 43.79 -17.63
C THR A 15 69.32 43.70 -16.73
N THR A 16 68.96 44.83 -16.09
CA THR A 16 67.75 44.94 -15.28
C THR A 16 66.49 44.79 -16.14
N GLN A 17 66.43 45.46 -17.30
CA GLN A 17 65.30 45.33 -18.22
C GLN A 17 65.15 43.92 -18.79
N PHE A 18 66.25 43.25 -19.16
CA PHE A 18 66.22 41.86 -19.62
C PHE A 18 65.68 40.94 -18.53
N ARG A 19 66.06 41.15 -17.26
CA ARG A 19 65.52 40.37 -16.14
C ARG A 19 64.01 40.53 -15.99
N VAL A 20 63.50 41.75 -16.13
CA VAL A 20 62.05 42.04 -16.06
C VAL A 20 61.30 41.38 -17.23
N VAL A 21 61.88 41.39 -18.44
CA VAL A 21 61.29 40.71 -19.60
C VAL A 21 61.24 39.20 -19.36
N ASP A 22 62.31 38.62 -18.83
CA ASP A 22 62.39 37.18 -18.55
C ASP A 22 61.39 36.74 -17.46
N GLU A 23 61.24 37.52 -16.39
CA GLU A 23 60.20 37.30 -15.37
C GLU A 23 58.78 37.34 -15.96
N ARG A 24 58.51 38.28 -16.88
CA ARG A 24 57.20 38.37 -17.56
C ARG A 24 56.96 37.23 -18.54
N LEU A 25 57.99 36.79 -19.26
CA LEU A 25 57.88 35.64 -20.16
C LEU A 25 57.61 34.35 -19.39
N ASN A 26 58.24 34.17 -18.23
CA ASN A 26 57.95 33.05 -17.34
C ASN A 26 56.52 33.11 -16.76
N ASP A 27 56.04 34.29 -16.35
CA ASP A 27 54.65 34.46 -15.90
C ASP A 27 53.64 34.13 -17.02
N LEU A 28 53.89 34.62 -18.23
CA LEU A 28 53.07 34.29 -19.41
C LEU A 28 53.11 32.80 -19.73
N GLY A 29 54.29 32.17 -19.66
CA GLY A 29 54.44 30.72 -19.86
C GLY A 29 53.59 29.92 -18.88
N ASN A 30 53.66 30.25 -17.59
CA ASN A 30 52.85 29.60 -16.56
C ASN A 30 51.35 29.81 -16.77
N ARG A 31 50.95 31.00 -17.22
CA ARG A 31 49.54 31.31 -17.52
C ARG A 31 49.03 30.54 -18.74
N ILE A 32 49.87 30.31 -19.75
CA ILE A 32 49.51 29.51 -20.92
C ILE A 32 49.26 28.06 -20.50
N VAL A 33 50.17 27.46 -19.71
CA VAL A 33 49.99 26.10 -19.19
C VAL A 33 48.69 25.96 -18.39
N ASN A 34 48.43 26.91 -17.47
CA ASN A 34 47.19 26.89 -16.69
C ASN A 34 45.93 27.04 -17.57
N LEU A 35 46.01 27.76 -18.69
CA LEU A 35 44.90 27.91 -19.63
C LEU A 35 44.68 26.64 -20.46
N GLU A 36 45.74 25.94 -20.82
CA GLU A 36 45.67 24.63 -21.49
C GLU A 36 45.02 23.60 -20.56
N ASP A 37 45.47 23.51 -19.31
CA ASP A 37 44.87 22.62 -18.30
C ASP A 37 43.37 22.91 -18.09
N LEU A 38 43.00 24.20 -18.02
CA LEU A 38 41.60 24.60 -17.87
C LEU A 38 40.77 24.25 -19.12
N ALA A 39 41.34 24.38 -20.32
CA ALA A 39 40.65 24.05 -21.57
C ALA A 39 40.36 22.55 -21.66
N ASP A 40 41.31 21.72 -21.24
CA ASP A 40 41.13 20.26 -21.17
C ASP A 40 40.06 19.87 -20.15
N GLU A 41 40.07 20.47 -18.95
CA GLU A 41 39.04 20.22 -17.92
C GLU A 41 37.64 20.62 -18.42
N ILE A 42 37.52 21.74 -19.14
CA ILE A 42 36.25 22.17 -19.74
C ILE A 42 35.81 21.18 -20.84
N ALA A 43 36.72 20.70 -21.68
CA ALA A 43 36.42 19.74 -22.74
C ALA A 43 35.87 18.42 -22.16
N ASP A 44 36.55 17.87 -21.16
CA ASP A 44 36.11 16.67 -20.43
C ASP A 44 34.75 16.89 -19.75
N GLY A 45 34.55 18.06 -19.16
CA GLY A 45 33.28 18.45 -18.53
C GLY A 45 32.11 18.52 -19.52
N LEU A 46 32.35 19.05 -20.72
CA LEU A 46 31.36 19.12 -21.78
C LEU A 46 31.02 17.73 -22.35
N GLU A 47 32.01 16.85 -22.50
CA GLU A 47 31.77 15.47 -22.94
C GLU A 47 30.90 14.70 -21.92
N GLN A 48 31.23 14.81 -20.62
CA GLN A 48 30.43 14.20 -19.57
C GLN A 48 28.99 14.73 -19.53
N GLN A 49 28.79 16.04 -19.73
CA GLN A 49 27.45 16.61 -19.82
C GLN A 49 26.69 16.13 -21.06
N GLY A 50 27.35 16.04 -22.21
CA GLY A 50 26.79 15.50 -23.44
C GLY A 50 26.27 14.07 -23.27
N ASN A 51 27.07 13.21 -22.61
CA ASN A 51 26.68 11.83 -22.31
C ASN A 51 25.44 11.76 -21.40
N LYS A 52 25.41 12.54 -20.32
CA LYS A 52 24.24 12.61 -19.42
C LYS A 52 22.98 13.09 -20.14
N ILE A 53 23.10 14.09 -21.02
CA ILE A 53 21.98 14.57 -21.82
C ILE A 53 21.49 13.48 -22.79
N GLY A 54 22.40 12.73 -23.41
CA GLY A 54 22.07 11.59 -24.26
C GLY A 54 21.32 10.48 -23.51
N GLU A 55 21.76 10.13 -22.30
CA GLU A 55 21.08 9.16 -21.42
C GLU A 55 19.65 9.62 -21.07
N VAL A 56 19.48 10.89 -20.69
CA VAL A 56 18.14 11.44 -20.39
C VAL A 56 17.26 11.45 -21.65
N ALA A 57 17.81 11.84 -22.80
CA ALA A 57 17.07 11.88 -24.06
C ALA A 57 16.62 10.50 -24.52
N THR A 58 17.39 9.44 -24.26
CA THR A 58 17.01 8.06 -24.57
C THR A 58 16.03 7.47 -23.56
N ALA A 59 16.12 7.84 -22.28
CA ALA A 59 15.22 7.35 -21.24
C ALA A 59 13.83 8.02 -21.28
N THR A 60 13.76 9.31 -21.62
CA THR A 60 12.52 10.11 -21.57
C THR A 60 11.38 9.53 -22.42
N PRO A 61 11.60 9.08 -23.67
CA PRO A 61 10.56 8.44 -24.47
C PRO A 61 10.03 7.15 -23.83
N SER A 62 10.92 6.31 -23.28
CA SER A 62 10.54 5.07 -22.59
C SER A 62 9.66 5.36 -21.38
N ILE A 63 10.05 6.34 -20.54
CA ILE A 63 9.27 6.77 -19.38
C ILE A 63 7.90 7.31 -19.80
N SER A 64 7.83 8.13 -20.84
CA SER A 64 6.58 8.69 -21.36
C SER A 64 5.63 7.59 -21.83
N THR A 65 6.13 6.61 -22.60
CA THR A 65 5.30 5.50 -23.09
C THR A 65 4.80 4.60 -21.96
N ASN A 66 5.64 4.31 -20.96
CA ASN A 66 5.26 3.53 -19.79
C ASN A 66 4.23 4.27 -18.93
N SER A 67 4.38 5.58 -18.75
CA SER A 67 3.41 6.41 -18.03
C SER A 67 2.04 6.40 -18.72
N LEU A 68 2.01 6.50 -20.05
CA LEU A 68 0.76 6.43 -20.82
C LEU A 68 0.10 5.04 -20.71
N LYS A 69 0.89 3.96 -20.75
CA LYS A 69 0.38 2.59 -20.55
C LYS A 69 -0.21 2.42 -19.16
N ALA A 70 0.46 2.92 -18.13
CA ALA A 70 -0.02 2.88 -16.75
C ALA A 70 -1.35 3.65 -16.60
N ALA A 71 -1.44 4.86 -17.15
CA ALA A 71 -2.68 5.66 -17.13
C ALA A 71 -3.85 4.89 -17.77
N LYS A 72 -3.66 4.35 -18.97
CA LYS A 72 -4.69 3.54 -19.65
C LYS A 72 -5.06 2.27 -18.89
N ALA A 73 -4.10 1.65 -18.21
CA ALA A 73 -4.38 0.48 -17.38
C ALA A 73 -5.22 0.85 -16.16
N VAL A 74 -4.95 1.99 -15.54
CA VAL A 74 -5.74 2.53 -14.42
C VAL A 74 -7.16 2.88 -14.87
N GLU A 75 -7.34 3.52 -16.02
CA GLU A 75 -8.66 3.81 -16.59
C GLU A 75 -9.47 2.53 -16.83
N LYS A 76 -8.87 1.52 -17.48
CA LYS A 76 -9.51 0.21 -17.69
C LYS A 76 -9.85 -0.52 -16.40
N LEU A 77 -9.02 -0.36 -15.36
CA LEU A 77 -9.31 -0.89 -14.04
C LEU A 77 -10.48 -0.16 -13.40
N ALA A 78 -10.51 1.18 -13.48
CA ALA A 78 -11.59 2.00 -12.96
C ALA A 78 -12.95 1.65 -13.60
N GLU A 79 -12.99 1.41 -14.91
CA GLU A 79 -14.20 0.94 -15.61
C GLU A 79 -14.68 -0.44 -15.15
N ARG A 80 -13.77 -1.29 -14.67
CA ARG A 80 -14.07 -2.64 -14.17
C ARG A 80 -14.33 -2.68 -12.67
N LEU A 81 -14.12 -1.58 -11.96
CA LEU A 81 -14.45 -1.52 -10.55
C LEU A 81 -15.98 -1.55 -10.39
N PRO A 82 -16.49 -2.35 -9.43
CA PRO A 82 -17.91 -2.30 -9.12
C PRO A 82 -18.28 -0.88 -8.68
N LEU A 83 -19.50 -0.46 -9.03
CA LEU A 83 -20.08 0.80 -8.57
C LEU A 83 -19.83 0.97 -7.06
N PRO A 84 -19.48 2.19 -6.61
CA PRO A 84 -19.29 2.45 -5.20
C PRO A 84 -20.57 1.99 -4.47
N PRO A 85 -20.43 1.14 -3.44
CA PRO A 85 -21.60 0.56 -2.80
C PRO A 85 -22.47 1.66 -2.19
N PRO A 86 -23.80 1.47 -2.15
CA PRO A 86 -24.71 2.44 -1.57
C PRO A 86 -24.23 2.81 -0.17
N SER A 87 -24.30 4.11 0.16
CA SER A 87 -23.87 4.62 1.46
C SER A 87 -24.62 3.91 2.58
N PHE A 88 -23.88 3.26 3.47
CA PHE A 88 -24.46 2.62 4.66
C PHE A 88 -24.72 3.66 5.73
N SER A 89 -25.90 3.63 6.33
CA SER A 89 -26.30 4.56 7.38
C SER A 89 -25.88 4.05 8.75
N TYR A 90 -24.99 4.75 9.45
CA TYR A 90 -24.54 4.43 10.81
C TYR A 90 -25.53 4.89 11.88
N LYS A 91 -26.78 4.40 11.83
CA LYS A 91 -27.91 4.86 12.67
C LYS A 91 -27.75 4.54 14.16
N PHE A 92 -27.33 3.33 14.52
CA PHE A 92 -27.30 2.88 15.92
C PHE A 92 -25.93 3.00 16.58
N ILE A 93 -24.85 2.88 15.80
CA ILE A 93 -23.47 2.98 16.28
C ILE A 93 -22.68 3.85 15.29
N LYS A 94 -21.96 4.85 15.78
CA LYS A 94 -21.12 5.74 14.97
C LYS A 94 -20.04 4.97 14.20
N GLU A 95 -19.68 5.44 13.02
CA GLU A 95 -18.70 4.78 12.15
C GLU A 95 -17.37 4.52 12.86
N GLU A 96 -16.87 5.49 13.63
CA GLU A 96 -15.57 5.36 14.30
C GLU A 96 -15.59 4.20 15.30
N ARG A 97 -16.71 4.02 16.01
CA ARG A 97 -16.87 2.91 16.96
C ARG A 97 -16.99 1.57 16.23
N VAL A 98 -17.75 1.51 15.13
CA VAL A 98 -17.83 0.31 14.29
C VAL A 98 -16.45 -0.09 13.77
N ARG A 99 -15.63 0.87 13.35
CA ARG A 99 -14.25 0.63 12.88
C ARG A 99 -13.35 0.02 13.96
N VAL A 100 -13.54 0.41 15.22
CA VAL A 100 -12.79 -0.18 16.36
C VAL A 100 -13.22 -1.62 16.65
N LEU A 101 -14.50 -1.95 16.41
CA LEU A 101 -15.05 -3.30 16.61
C LEU A 101 -14.75 -4.24 15.44
N ASP A 102 -14.60 -3.69 14.23
CA ASP A 102 -14.27 -4.41 12.98
C ASP A 102 -12.80 -4.82 12.96
N LYS A 103 -12.46 -5.75 13.84
CA LYS A 103 -11.17 -6.43 13.91
C LYS A 103 -11.40 -7.91 13.57
N ASP A 104 -10.34 -8.60 13.14
CA ASP A 104 -10.30 -10.06 13.03
C ASP A 104 -11.35 -10.66 12.06
N SER A 105 -11.97 -11.79 12.44
CA SER A 105 -12.91 -12.59 11.64
C SER A 105 -14.32 -11.99 11.55
N PHE A 106 -15.09 -12.36 10.51
CA PHE A 106 -16.47 -11.89 10.32
C PHE A 106 -17.39 -12.20 11.51
N LEU A 107 -17.28 -13.40 12.07
CA LEU A 107 -18.11 -13.85 13.19
C LEU A 107 -17.72 -13.20 14.53
N SER A 108 -16.42 -12.94 14.76
CA SER A 108 -15.98 -12.21 15.95
C SER A 108 -16.45 -10.75 15.90
N PHE A 109 -16.42 -10.12 14.73
CA PHE A 109 -16.98 -8.79 14.51
C PHE A 109 -18.50 -8.78 14.75
N ALA A 110 -19.23 -9.77 14.25
CA ALA A 110 -20.67 -9.90 14.50
C ALA A 110 -20.98 -10.02 16.00
N ASN A 111 -20.22 -10.81 16.74
CA ASN A 111 -20.38 -10.93 18.19
C ASN A 111 -20.10 -9.61 18.92
N ARG A 112 -19.05 -8.87 18.51
CA ARG A 112 -18.71 -7.56 19.11
C ARG A 112 -19.79 -6.52 18.85
N LEU A 113 -20.34 -6.47 17.64
CA LEU A 113 -21.48 -5.60 17.34
C LEU A 113 -22.72 -5.99 18.14
N ASP A 114 -22.98 -7.29 18.31
CA ASP A 114 -24.08 -7.80 19.13
C ASP A 114 -23.99 -7.29 20.58
N ARG A 115 -22.78 -7.21 21.15
CA ARG A 115 -22.57 -6.68 22.52
C ARG A 115 -22.88 -5.20 22.65
N GLU A 116 -22.54 -4.40 21.64
CA GLU A 116 -22.80 -2.96 21.68
C GLU A 116 -24.23 -2.60 21.36
N LEU A 117 -24.90 -3.41 20.54
CA LEU A 117 -26.23 -3.09 20.04
C LEU A 117 -27.35 -3.55 20.99
N PHE A 118 -27.10 -4.63 21.73
CA PHE A 118 -28.08 -5.29 22.59
C PHE A 118 -27.61 -5.40 24.03
N THR A 119 -28.54 -5.17 24.96
CA THR A 119 -28.29 -5.38 26.39
C THR A 119 -28.02 -6.85 26.71
N PRO A 120 -27.34 -7.17 27.83
CA PRO A 120 -27.10 -8.55 28.24
C PRO A 120 -28.36 -9.42 28.29
N TYR A 121 -29.50 -8.83 28.71
CA TYR A 121 -30.78 -9.50 28.73
C TYR A 121 -31.29 -9.84 27.31
N GLN A 122 -31.24 -8.87 26.39
CA GLN A 122 -31.65 -9.08 24.99
C GLN A 122 -30.77 -10.12 24.28
N ARG A 123 -29.49 -10.20 24.63
CA ARG A 123 -28.56 -11.18 24.06
C ARG A 123 -28.84 -12.63 24.48
N ARG A 124 -29.65 -12.84 25.51
CA ARG A 124 -30.16 -14.17 25.90
C ARG A 124 -31.37 -14.60 25.08
N LEU A 125 -32.02 -13.67 24.37
CA LEU A 125 -33.11 -13.98 23.45
C LEU A 125 -32.55 -14.43 22.10
N PRO A 126 -33.24 -15.29 21.34
CA PRO A 126 -32.85 -15.65 19.99
C PRO A 126 -33.13 -14.44 19.08
N LEU A 127 -32.43 -14.34 17.94
CA LEU A 127 -32.43 -13.14 17.10
C LEU A 127 -33.83 -12.73 16.61
N ASN A 128 -34.76 -13.68 16.44
CA ASN A 128 -36.14 -13.41 16.02
C ASN A 128 -37.00 -12.72 17.09
N GLU A 129 -36.64 -12.84 18.37
CA GLU A 129 -37.34 -12.20 19.50
C GLU A 129 -36.73 -10.83 19.86
N ARG A 130 -35.64 -10.43 19.21
CA ARG A 130 -34.98 -9.13 19.42
C ARG A 130 -35.60 -8.06 18.54
N ASP A 131 -35.17 -6.81 18.76
CA ASP A 131 -35.48 -5.68 17.89
C ASP A 131 -35.00 -5.95 16.46
N GLN A 132 -35.94 -6.21 15.55
CA GLN A 132 -35.65 -6.61 14.18
C GLN A 132 -34.99 -5.50 13.37
N GLU A 133 -35.24 -4.23 13.67
CA GLU A 133 -34.59 -3.11 12.99
C GLU A 133 -33.08 -3.10 13.30
N LYS A 134 -32.73 -3.30 14.57
CA LYS A 134 -31.33 -3.43 15.01
C LYS A 134 -30.66 -4.67 14.42
N VAL A 135 -31.35 -5.81 14.38
CA VAL A 135 -30.81 -7.05 13.79
C VAL A 135 -30.55 -6.87 12.28
N GLN A 136 -31.48 -6.26 11.55
CA GLN A 136 -31.31 -5.95 10.13
C GLN A 136 -30.12 -5.01 9.92
N TRP A 137 -30.06 -3.92 10.68
CA TRP A 137 -28.95 -2.96 10.59
C TRP A 137 -27.59 -3.59 10.88
N MET A 138 -27.49 -4.45 11.90
CA MET A 138 -26.25 -5.16 12.22
C MET A 138 -25.81 -6.06 11.06
N THR A 139 -26.76 -6.78 10.46
CA THR A 139 -26.51 -7.67 9.31
C THR A 139 -26.01 -6.85 8.11
N GLU A 140 -26.67 -5.73 7.81
CA GLU A 140 -26.26 -4.82 6.74
C GLU A 140 -24.89 -4.20 7.01
N CYS A 141 -24.60 -3.80 8.26
CA CYS A 141 -23.31 -3.25 8.68
C CYS A 141 -22.17 -4.24 8.41
N LEU A 142 -22.35 -5.50 8.83
CA LEU A 142 -21.37 -6.56 8.65
C LEU A 142 -21.06 -6.80 7.17
N LEU A 143 -22.11 -6.92 6.37
CA LEU A 143 -21.99 -7.14 4.93
C LEU A 143 -21.39 -5.92 4.21
N TYR A 144 -21.72 -4.70 4.65
CA TYR A 144 -21.18 -3.48 4.09
C TYR A 144 -19.67 -3.35 4.36
N ARG A 145 -19.22 -3.68 5.58
CA ARG A 145 -17.81 -3.62 5.97
C ARG A 145 -16.98 -4.73 5.33
N ARG A 146 -17.55 -5.91 5.13
CA ARG A 146 -16.87 -7.09 4.56
C ARG A 146 -17.23 -7.38 3.10
N ARG A 147 -17.82 -6.42 2.41
CA ARG A 147 -18.28 -6.51 1.00
C ARG A 147 -17.25 -7.04 0.00
N PHE A 148 -15.95 -6.79 0.23
CA PHE A 148 -14.88 -7.26 -0.65
C PHE A 148 -14.43 -8.69 -0.34
N SER A 149 -14.67 -9.17 0.89
CA SER A 149 -14.35 -10.53 1.34
C SER A 149 -15.50 -11.51 1.10
N VAL A 150 -16.75 -11.04 1.13
CA VAL A 150 -17.97 -11.87 1.06
C VAL A 150 -18.37 -12.21 -0.40
N LYS A 151 -17.40 -12.41 -1.31
CA LYS A 151 -17.59 -12.57 -2.77
C LYS A 151 -18.67 -13.60 -3.17
N GLY A 152 -19.94 -13.17 -3.28
CA GLY A 152 -21.08 -14.01 -3.69
C GLY A 152 -21.71 -14.84 -2.55
N GLU A 153 -21.08 -14.91 -1.39
CA GLU A 153 -21.47 -15.75 -0.25
C GLU A 153 -22.30 -14.99 0.80
N LYS A 154 -23.00 -13.92 0.40
CA LYS A 154 -23.78 -13.10 1.33
C LYS A 154 -24.79 -13.91 2.15
N LYS A 155 -25.50 -14.86 1.50
CA LYS A 155 -26.52 -15.69 2.15
C LYS A 155 -25.92 -16.69 3.15
N THR A 156 -24.79 -17.31 2.80
CA THR A 156 -24.11 -18.28 3.68
C THR A 156 -23.51 -17.58 4.89
N MET A 157 -22.86 -16.44 4.69
CA MET A 157 -22.29 -15.64 5.78
C MET A 157 -23.37 -15.10 6.73
N GLU A 158 -24.50 -14.64 6.19
CA GLU A 158 -25.66 -14.24 7.00
C GLU A 158 -26.22 -15.42 7.82
N ALA A 159 -26.38 -16.59 7.21
CA ALA A 159 -26.85 -17.79 7.90
C ALA A 159 -25.89 -18.23 9.02
N SER A 160 -24.57 -18.24 8.76
CA SER A 160 -23.53 -18.56 9.75
C SER A 160 -23.53 -17.58 10.91
N MET A 161 -23.68 -16.28 10.64
CA MET A 161 -23.84 -15.26 11.68
C MET A 161 -25.08 -15.54 12.54
N ARG A 162 -26.24 -15.73 11.91
CA ARG A 162 -27.50 -15.99 12.63
C ARG A 162 -27.40 -17.24 13.50
N LYS A 163 -26.83 -18.32 12.97
CA LYS A 163 -26.57 -19.57 13.70
C LYS A 163 -25.68 -19.32 14.91
N ARG A 164 -24.55 -18.62 14.73
CA ARG A 164 -23.59 -18.34 15.80
C ARG A 164 -24.18 -17.49 16.93
N LEU A 165 -24.87 -16.40 16.59
CA LEU A 165 -25.49 -15.52 17.59
C LEU A 165 -26.64 -16.20 18.34
N ASN A 166 -27.43 -17.05 17.67
CA ASN A 166 -28.44 -17.87 18.35
C ASN A 166 -27.81 -18.92 19.27
N ASN A 167 -26.71 -19.56 18.87
CA ASN A 167 -25.97 -20.48 19.73
C ASN A 167 -25.44 -19.75 20.98
N TYR A 168 -24.93 -18.52 20.83
CA TYR A 168 -24.52 -17.71 21.97
C TYR A 168 -25.70 -17.35 22.89
N ALA A 169 -26.87 -17.03 22.34
CA ALA A 169 -28.07 -16.80 23.13
C ALA A 169 -28.45 -18.04 23.95
N GLN A 170 -28.42 -19.23 23.32
CA GLN A 170 -28.69 -20.50 24.00
C GLN A 170 -27.68 -20.81 25.11
N LYS A 171 -26.37 -20.61 24.86
CA LYS A 171 -25.32 -20.78 25.87
C LYS A 171 -25.58 -19.84 27.07
N ARG A 172 -25.86 -18.56 26.82
CA ARG A 172 -26.12 -17.55 27.87
C ARG A 172 -27.41 -17.77 28.65
N ARG A 173 -28.44 -18.40 28.06
CA ARG A 173 -29.66 -18.78 28.80
C ARG A 173 -29.36 -19.76 29.93
N LYS A 174 -28.31 -20.58 29.79
CA LYS A 174 -27.91 -21.59 30.78
C LYS A 174 -27.06 -21.00 31.92
N VAL A 175 -26.50 -19.80 31.74
CA VAL A 175 -25.63 -19.13 32.71
C VAL A 175 -26.44 -18.15 33.57
N PRO A 176 -26.30 -18.13 34.91
CA PRO A 176 -26.96 -17.14 35.78
C PRO A 176 -26.62 -15.69 35.39
N LEU A 177 -27.55 -14.75 35.62
CA LEU A 177 -27.26 -13.31 35.42
C LEU A 177 -26.25 -12.85 36.49
N GLY A 178 -24.98 -12.68 36.12
CA GLY A 178 -23.93 -12.20 37.02
C GLY A 178 -22.54 -12.82 36.82
N GLU A 179 -22.45 -13.97 36.16
CA GLU A 179 -21.19 -14.70 35.90
C GLU A 179 -20.59 -14.41 34.50
N ASP A 180 -21.24 -13.54 33.71
CA ASP A 180 -20.96 -13.25 32.30
C ASP A 180 -19.54 -12.68 32.00
N ALA A 181 -18.72 -12.37 33.00
CA ALA A 181 -17.43 -11.69 32.81
C ALA A 181 -16.23 -12.60 32.52
N VAL A 182 -16.26 -13.88 32.92
CA VAL A 182 -15.05 -14.74 32.93
C VAL A 182 -15.00 -15.76 31.78
N GLU A 183 -16.14 -16.24 31.29
CA GLU A 183 -16.18 -17.32 30.27
C GLU A 183 -15.95 -16.85 28.82
N GLU A 184 -15.90 -15.55 28.54
CA GLU A 184 -16.06 -15.04 27.17
C GLU A 184 -14.79 -15.04 26.30
N GLU A 185 -13.59 -15.08 26.89
CA GLU A 185 -12.32 -15.17 26.14
C GLU A 185 -11.97 -16.63 25.77
N GLU A 186 -12.35 -17.61 26.59
CA GLU A 186 -12.06 -19.03 26.33
C GLU A 186 -12.89 -19.62 25.19
N VAL A 187 -14.19 -19.29 25.10
CA VAL A 187 -15.07 -19.84 24.05
C VAL A 187 -14.71 -19.32 22.64
N ILE A 188 -14.09 -18.14 22.54
CA ILE A 188 -13.61 -17.61 21.25
C ILE A 188 -12.32 -18.31 20.82
N ARG A 189 -11.39 -18.60 21.75
CA ARG A 189 -10.14 -19.32 21.46
C ARG A 189 -10.40 -20.77 21.03
N GLU A 190 -11.31 -21.49 21.69
CA GLU A 190 -11.56 -22.90 21.35
C GLU A 190 -12.24 -23.07 19.98
N GLU A 191 -13.18 -22.19 19.61
CA GLU A 191 -13.86 -22.27 18.31
C GLU A 191 -13.05 -21.68 17.13
N GLU A 192 -11.96 -20.94 17.35
CA GLU A 192 -11.02 -20.55 16.27
C GLU A 192 -9.95 -21.63 15.98
N VAL A 193 -9.65 -22.51 16.95
CA VAL A 193 -8.67 -23.62 16.79
C VAL A 193 -9.30 -24.84 16.11
N MET A 194 -10.60 -25.06 16.31
CA MET A 194 -11.36 -26.11 15.62
C MET A 194 -11.77 -25.61 14.23
N GLY A 195 -10.79 -25.57 13.32
CA GLY A 195 -11.00 -25.22 11.92
C GLY A 195 -12.20 -25.95 11.31
N GLU A 196 -12.92 -25.22 10.45
CA GLU A 196 -14.03 -25.69 9.65
C GLU A 196 -13.74 -27.07 9.01
N GLU A 197 -14.28 -28.14 9.59
CA GLU A 197 -14.57 -29.34 8.81
C GLU A 197 -15.68 -28.97 7.82
N GLY A 198 -15.25 -28.54 6.63
CA GLY A 198 -16.14 -28.33 5.50
C GLY A 198 -16.84 -29.64 5.16
N GLU A 199 -18.13 -29.74 5.49
CA GLU A 199 -19.02 -30.74 4.90
C GLU A 199 -19.02 -30.52 3.38
N ARG A 200 -18.24 -31.31 2.65
CA ARG A 200 -18.33 -31.41 1.19
C ARG A 200 -19.74 -31.91 0.84
N PRO A 201 -20.41 -31.32 -0.17
CA PRO A 201 -21.66 -31.86 -0.68
C PRO A 201 -21.41 -33.29 -1.20
N LYS A 202 -22.27 -34.23 -0.79
CA LYS A 202 -22.31 -35.58 -1.37
C LYS A 202 -22.80 -35.47 -2.81
N ASP A 203 -21.99 -35.94 -3.76
CA ASP A 203 -22.38 -36.10 -5.15
C ASP A 203 -23.63 -36.99 -5.23
N ILE A 204 -24.69 -36.43 -5.80
CA ILE A 204 -25.92 -37.14 -6.14
C ILE A 204 -25.81 -37.58 -7.59
N GLY A 205 -25.65 -38.89 -7.78
CA GLY A 205 -26.32 -39.69 -8.81
C GLY A 205 -26.01 -39.42 -10.28
N ARG A 206 -25.28 -40.35 -10.90
CA ARG A 206 -25.58 -40.80 -12.26
C ARG A 206 -25.24 -42.28 -12.42
N GLU A 207 -26.26 -43.11 -12.26
CA GLU A 207 -26.25 -44.50 -12.72
C GLU A 207 -26.80 -44.58 -14.15
N HIS A 208 -26.37 -45.66 -14.82
CA HIS A 208 -26.77 -46.22 -16.11
C HIS A 208 -26.29 -45.50 -17.39
N GLU A 209 -25.81 -46.19 -18.42
CA GLU A 209 -25.93 -47.62 -18.76
C GLU A 209 -24.75 -48.06 -19.66
N GLU A 210 -24.38 -49.34 -19.52
CA GLU A 210 -23.49 -50.11 -20.39
C GLU A 210 -24.09 -50.32 -21.78
N ASP A 211 -23.25 -50.62 -22.77
CA ASP A 211 -23.45 -51.60 -23.86
C ASP A 211 -22.24 -51.44 -24.82
N GLU A 212 -21.25 -52.31 -24.72
CA GLU A 212 -21.08 -53.60 -25.40
C GLU A 212 -20.13 -53.49 -26.60
N GLU A 213 -19.15 -54.39 -26.57
CA GLU A 213 -18.13 -54.64 -27.57
C GLU A 213 -18.73 -55.18 -28.88
N GLY A 214 -18.09 -54.88 -30.01
CA GLY A 214 -18.39 -55.52 -31.28
C GLY A 214 -17.35 -55.20 -32.35
N GLU A 215 -16.41 -56.14 -32.51
CA GLU A 215 -15.51 -56.46 -33.65
C GLU A 215 -14.92 -55.34 -34.54
#